data_AF-A0AAW6NQL9-F1
#
_entry.id   AF-A0AAW6NQL9-F1
#
_cell.length_a   1.000
_cell.length_b   1.000
_cell.length_c   1.000
_cell.angle_alpha   90.00
_cell.angle_beta   90.00
_cell.angle_gamma   90.00
#
_symmetry.space_group_name_H-M   'P 1'
#
loop_
_entity.id
_entity.type
_entity.pdbx_description
1 polymer ?
#
loop_
_entity_poly.entity_id
_entity_poly.type
_entity_poly.pdbx_seq_one_letter_code
_entity_poly.pdbx_strand_id
1 'polypeptide(L)'
;MGWGIKKVAAERAALSGEVLAAIEGAAMYTRHGEDESPRIIVQPAGYTGFIYSDEAAEKWVRRAFIELTPHQVERAVNYLASLVREHHREQQPKRQRNNWVNRW
;
A
#
# COMPACT_ATOMS: atom_id res chain seq x y z
N MET A 1 5.30 -15.33 11.31
CA MET A 1 4.77 -14.14 10.60
C MET A 1 3.29 -14.31 10.25
N GLY A 2 2.40 -14.50 11.23
CA GLY A 2 0.98 -14.82 10.97
C GLY A 2 -0.01 -13.71 11.34
N TRP A 3 0.43 -12.66 12.02
CA TRP A 3 -0.44 -11.61 12.56
C TRP A 3 -0.83 -10.55 11.52
N GLY A 4 0.12 -10.14 10.66
CA GLY A 4 -0.13 -9.13 9.63
C GLY A 4 -1.10 -9.59 8.53
N ILE A 5 -0.97 -10.82 8.04
CA ILE A 5 -1.81 -11.37 6.96
C ILE A 5 -3.27 -11.50 7.42
N LYS A 6 -3.51 -11.95 8.65
CA LYS A 6 -4.86 -12.05 9.22
C LYS A 6 -5.52 -10.68 9.37
N LYS A 7 -4.76 -9.65 9.76
CA LYS A 7 -5.25 -8.26 9.85
C LYS A 7 -5.64 -7.72 8.47
N VAL A 8 -4.76 -7.89 7.46
CA VAL A 8 -5.03 -7.46 6.08
C VAL A 8 -6.27 -8.14 5.50
N ALA A 9 -6.42 -9.46 5.72
CA ALA A 9 -7.60 -10.19 5.28
C ALA A 9 -8.89 -9.70 5.94
N ALA A 10 -8.84 -9.36 7.24
CA ALA A 10 -9.98 -8.81 7.97
C ALA A 10 -10.34 -7.38 7.51
N GLU A 11 -9.34 -6.55 7.20
CA GLU A 11 -9.53 -5.21 6.64
C GLU A 11 -10.19 -5.29 5.27
N ARG A 12 -9.68 -6.17 4.40
CA ARG A 12 -10.25 -6.43 3.07
C ARG A 12 -11.69 -6.92 3.15
N ALA A 13 -11.98 -7.90 4.00
CA ALA A 13 -13.32 -8.48 4.14
C ALA A 13 -14.38 -7.49 4.66
N ALA A 14 -13.94 -6.37 5.25
CA ALA A 14 -14.84 -5.39 5.85
C ALA A 14 -15.02 -4.11 5.02
N LEU A 15 -14.44 -4.06 3.82
CA LEU A 15 -14.63 -2.99 2.84
C LEU A 15 -15.60 -3.46 1.74
N SER A 16 -16.30 -2.52 1.10
CA SER A 16 -17.13 -2.85 -0.07
C SER A 16 -16.24 -3.22 -1.26
N GLY A 17 -16.78 -4.03 -2.18
CA GLY A 17 -16.03 -4.44 -3.38
C GLY A 17 -15.57 -3.27 -4.25
N GLU A 18 -16.34 -2.17 -4.27
CA GLU A 18 -15.98 -0.95 -5.00
C GLU A 18 -14.75 -0.26 -4.40
N VAL A 19 -14.72 -0.09 -3.07
CA VAL A 19 -13.58 0.51 -2.37
C VAL A 19 -12.32 -0.35 -2.57
N LEU A 20 -12.46 -1.67 -2.50
CA LEU A 20 -11.37 -2.59 -2.79
C LEU A 20 -10.87 -2.44 -4.23
N ALA A 21 -11.76 -2.46 -5.22
CA ALA A 21 -11.39 -2.34 -6.62
C ALA A 21 -10.66 -1.02 -6.92
N ALA A 22 -11.07 0.08 -6.29
CA ALA A 22 -10.40 1.37 -6.45
C ALA A 22 -9.01 1.42 -5.80
N ILE A 23 -8.85 0.79 -4.63
CA ILE A 23 -7.55 0.68 -3.95
C ILE A 23 -6.60 -0.25 -4.72
N GLU A 24 -7.07 -1.43 -5.10
CA GLU A 24 -6.31 -2.44 -5.86
C GLU A 24 -5.99 -1.95 -7.29
N GLY A 25 -6.85 -1.11 -7.88
CA GLY A 25 -6.64 -0.48 -9.18
C GLY A 25 -5.74 0.75 -9.17
N ALA A 26 -5.26 1.20 -8.01
CA ALA A 26 -4.35 2.34 -7.93
C ALA A 26 -2.95 1.94 -8.42
N ALA A 27 -2.40 2.72 -9.36
CA ALA A 27 -1.03 2.50 -9.83
C ALA A 27 -0.02 2.99 -8.79
N MET A 28 1.05 2.23 -8.58
CA MET A 28 2.11 2.56 -7.61
C MET A 28 3.46 2.64 -8.31
N TYR A 29 4.20 3.69 -7.99
CA TYR A 29 5.51 3.95 -8.57
C TYR A 29 6.51 4.27 -7.47
N THR A 30 7.70 3.68 -7.52
CA THR A 30 8.80 4.10 -6.63
C THR A 30 9.60 5.18 -7.34
N ARG A 31 9.65 6.36 -6.72
CA ARG A 31 10.52 7.45 -7.15
C ARG A 31 11.76 7.46 -6.28
N HIS A 32 12.90 7.17 -6.89
CA HIS A 32 14.21 7.38 -6.28
C HIS A 32 14.54 8.88 -6.38
N GLY A 33 14.59 9.56 -5.23
CA GLY A 33 15.13 10.93 -5.15
C GLY A 33 16.65 10.89 -4.99
N GLU A 34 17.31 12.02 -5.25
CA GLU A 34 18.75 12.19 -4.97
C GLU A 34 19.06 12.12 -3.46
N ASP A 35 18.10 12.49 -2.60
CA ASP A 35 18.21 12.50 -1.12
C ASP A 35 17.95 11.13 -0.43
N GLU A 36 18.46 10.04 -0.99
CA GLU A 36 18.57 8.69 -0.37
C GLU A 36 17.29 7.94 0.05
N SER A 37 16.11 8.56 0.13
CA SER A 37 14.87 7.87 0.54
C SER A 37 13.91 7.61 -0.62
N PRO A 38 13.69 6.35 -1.04
CA PRO A 38 12.70 6.03 -2.06
C PRO A 38 11.30 6.42 -1.58
N ARG A 39 10.57 7.16 -2.41
CA ARG A 39 9.19 7.59 -2.13
C ARG A 39 8.23 6.83 -3.03
N ILE A 40 7.15 6.32 -2.47
CA ILE A 40 6.11 5.65 -3.25
C ILE A 40 5.06 6.69 -3.64
N ILE A 41 4.76 6.78 -4.92
CA ILE A 41 3.67 7.57 -5.47
C ILE A 41 2.51 6.63 -5.71
N VAL A 42 1.34 6.96 -5.15
CA VAL A 42 0.07 6.25 -5.40
C VAL A 42 -0.75 7.11 -6.35
N GLN A 43 -1.19 6.52 -7.45
CA GLN A 43 -2.04 7.16 -8.47
C GLN A 43 -3.35 6.38 -8.61
N PRO A 44 -4.39 6.79 -7.88
CA PRO A 44 -5.72 6.21 -8.02
C PRO A 44 -6.34 6.55 -9.38
N ALA A 45 -7.16 5.64 -9.92
CA ALA A 45 -7.85 5.87 -11.19
C ALA A 45 -8.74 7.12 -11.12
N GLY A 46 -8.55 8.06 -12.05
CA GLY A 46 -9.31 9.31 -12.09
C GLY A 46 -8.85 10.39 -11.08
N TYR A 47 -7.76 10.15 -10.33
CA TYR A 47 -7.18 11.12 -9.40
C TYR A 47 -5.74 11.46 -9.76
N THR A 48 -5.30 12.65 -9.34
CA THR A 48 -3.89 13.02 -9.36
C THR A 48 -3.11 12.14 -8.39
N GLY A 49 -1.95 11.64 -8.81
CA GLY A 49 -1.07 10.88 -7.95
C GLY A 49 -0.53 11.71 -6.78
N PHE A 50 -0.27 11.06 -5.66
CA PHE A 50 0.27 11.67 -4.46
C PHE A 50 1.41 10.83 -3.88
N ILE A 51 2.35 11.49 -3.18
CA ILE A 51 3.37 10.78 -2.41
C ILE A 51 2.67 10.11 -1.23
N TYR A 52 2.86 8.81 -1.08
CA TYR A 52 2.23 8.04 -0.01
C TYR A 52 2.65 8.57 1.37
N SER A 53 1.64 8.94 2.15
CA SER A 53 1.66 9.11 3.59
C SER A 53 0.28 8.70 4.12
N ASP A 54 0.18 8.35 5.40
CA ASP A 54 -1.10 7.95 5.98
C ASP A 54 -2.14 9.09 5.89
N GLU A 55 -1.71 10.35 6.07
CA GLU A 55 -2.56 11.53 5.91
C GLU A 55 -3.03 11.73 4.46
N ALA A 56 -2.14 11.58 3.48
CA ALA A 56 -2.51 11.74 2.07
C ALA A 56 -3.46 10.61 1.61
N ALA A 57 -3.23 9.38 2.08
CA ALA A 57 -4.10 8.24 1.86
C ALA A 57 -5.49 8.48 2.46
N GLU A 58 -5.56 8.91 3.72
CA GLU A 58 -6.83 9.22 4.38
C GLU A 58 -7.61 10.31 3.64
N LYS A 59 -6.93 11.40 3.25
CA LYS A 59 -7.53 12.50 2.49
C LYS A 59 -8.09 12.03 1.16
N TRP A 60 -7.39 11.15 0.45
CA TRP A 60 -7.89 10.55 -0.78
C TRP A 60 -9.12 9.68 -0.53
N VAL A 61 -9.04 8.73 0.42
CA VAL A 61 -10.16 7.82 0.74
C VAL A 61 -11.42 8.59 1.10
N ARG A 62 -11.32 9.59 1.99
CA ARG A 62 -12.48 10.44 2.38
C ARG A 62 -13.05 11.24 1.21
N ARG A 63 -12.22 11.64 0.25
CA ARG A 63 -12.65 12.39 -0.93
C ARG A 63 -13.29 11.49 -1.99
N ALA A 64 -12.78 10.27 -2.13
CA ALA A 64 -13.27 9.31 -3.11
C ALA A 64 -14.55 8.61 -2.66
N PHE A 65 -14.69 8.37 -1.36
CA PHE A 65 -15.80 7.62 -0.75
C PHE A 65 -16.36 8.39 0.44
N ILE A 66 -17.23 9.36 0.15
CA ILE A 66 -17.78 10.28 1.16
C ILE A 66 -18.69 9.57 2.17
N GLU A 67 -19.24 8.42 1.79
CA GLU A 67 -20.16 7.60 2.56
C GLU A 67 -19.46 6.69 3.59
N LEU A 68 -18.13 6.60 3.56
CA LEU A 68 -17.40 5.76 4.50
C LEU A 68 -17.41 6.35 5.91
N THR A 69 -17.73 5.48 6.86
CA THR A 69 -17.56 5.79 8.29
C THR A 69 -16.06 5.92 8.64
N PRO A 70 -15.70 6.61 9.74
CA PRO A 70 -14.30 6.75 10.15
C PRO A 70 -13.56 5.41 10.27
N HIS A 71 -14.23 4.37 10.78
CA HIS A 71 -13.65 3.03 10.88
C HIS A 71 -13.41 2.36 9.53
N GLN A 72 -14.28 2.60 8.53
CA GLN A 72 -14.07 2.09 7.18
C GLN A 72 -12.93 2.82 6.48
N VAL A 73 -12.81 4.14 6.69
CA VAL A 73 -11.67 4.93 6.21
C VAL A 73 -10.36 4.37 6.78
N GLU A 74 -10.30 4.12 8.10
CA GLU A 74 -9.12 3.55 8.74
C GLU A 74 -8.73 2.20 8.13
N ARG A 75 -9.71 1.31 7.90
CA ARG A 75 -9.46 0.00 7.26
C ARG A 75 -8.97 0.14 5.82
N ALA A 76 -9.53 1.06 5.05
CA ALA A 76 -9.11 1.35 3.69
C ALA A 76 -7.67 1.89 3.65
N VAL A 77 -7.33 2.81 4.54
CA VAL A 77 -5.96 3.34 4.67
C VAL A 77 -4.98 2.24 5.07
N ASN A 78 -5.32 1.41 6.06
CA ASN A 78 -4.47 0.29 6.45
C ASN A 78 -4.30 -0.74 5.33
N TYR A 79 -5.36 -1.00 4.56
CA TYR A 79 -5.29 -1.89 3.42
C TYR A 79 -4.37 -1.32 2.32
N LEU A 80 -4.52 -0.04 1.97
CA LEU A 80 -3.60 0.64 1.05
C LEU A 80 -2.15 0.59 1.56
N ALA A 81 -1.94 0.85 2.85
CA ALA A 81 -0.62 0.76 3.48
C ALA A 81 0.00 -0.63 3.33
N SER A 82 -0.82 -1.69 3.36
CA SER A 82 -0.35 -3.06 3.16
C SER A 82 0.15 -3.30 1.73
N LEU A 83 -0.58 -2.81 0.73
CA LEU A 83 -0.18 -2.91 -0.68
C LEU A 83 1.08 -2.09 -0.98
N VAL A 84 1.18 -0.89 -0.41
CA VAL A 84 2.37 -0.03 -0.52
C VAL A 84 3.61 -0.72 0.06
N ARG A 85 3.47 -1.37 1.22
CA ARG A 85 4.56 -2.13 1.85
C ARG A 85 4.97 -3.35 1.03
N GLU A 86 4.01 -4.03 0.41
CA GLU A 86 4.26 -5.15 -0.50
C GLU A 86 5.01 -4.68 -1.73
N HIS A 87 4.51 -3.66 -2.41
CA HIS A 87 5.15 -3.03 -3.56
C HIS A 87 6.59 -2.57 -3.23
N HIS A 88 6.79 -1.93 -2.08
CA HIS A 88 8.13 -1.54 -1.63
C HIS A 88 9.07 -2.73 -1.49
N ARG A 89 8.60 -3.86 -0.95
CA ARG A 89 9.39 -5.08 -0.77
C ARG A 89 9.76 -5.72 -2.09
N GLU A 90 8.86 -5.71 -3.06
CA GLU A 90 9.10 -6.27 -4.40
C GLU A 90 10.15 -5.47 -5.18
N GLN A 91 10.19 -4.15 -4.98
CA GLN A 91 11.17 -3.27 -5.62
C GLN A 91 12.57 -3.33 -5.00
N GLN A 92 12.71 -3.83 -3.77
CA GLN A 92 14.03 -4.04 -3.19
C GLN A 92 14.73 -5.20 -3.90
N PRO A 93 16.00 -5.04 -4.35
CA PRO A 93 16.74 -6.15 -4.91
C PRO A 93 16.73 -7.28 -3.88
N LYS A 94 16.27 -8.48 -4.27
CA LYS A 94 16.32 -9.68 -3.42
C LYS A 94 17.76 -9.78 -2.93
N ARG A 95 17.98 -9.42 -1.65
CA ARG A 95 19.25 -9.64 -0.98
C ARG A 95 19.54 -11.12 -1.20
N GLN A 96 20.49 -11.44 -2.10
CA GLN A 96 21.02 -12.78 -2.17
C GLN A 96 21.50 -13.04 -0.74
N ARG A 97 20.74 -13.86 -0.01
CA ARG A 97 21.27 -14.49 1.19
C ARG A 97 22.43 -15.30 0.64
N ASN A 98 23.63 -14.73 0.72
CA ASN A 98 24.87 -15.47 0.53
C ASN A 98 24.85 -16.56 1.59
N ASN A 99 24.25 -17.68 1.24
CA ASN A 99 24.28 -18.87 2.05
C ASN A 99 25.68 -19.43 1.83
N TRP A 100 26.59 -19.11 2.75
CA TRP A 100 27.98 -19.59 2.77
C TRP A 100 28.09 -21.13 2.80
N VAL A 101 26.97 -21.84 2.83
CA VAL A 101 26.84 -23.30 2.94
C VAL A 101 26.94 -24.04 1.60
N ASN A 102 26.88 -23.35 0.44
CA ASN A 102 27.12 -23.99 -0.87
C ASN A 102 28.49 -23.58 -1.44
N ARG A 103 29.57 -24.09 -0.85
CA ARG A 103 30.88 -24.18 -1.51
C ARG A 103 31.36 -25.62 -1.35
N TRP A 104 31.07 -26.45 -2.35
CA TRP A 104 31.62 -27.79 -2.55
C TRP A 104 32.40 -27.78 -3.86
#